data_AF-A0A1S3DYH6-F1
#
_entry.id   AF-A0A1S3DYH6-F1
#
_cell.length_a   1.000
_cell.length_b   1.000
_cell.length_c   1.000
_cell.angle_alpha   90.00
_cell.angle_beta   90.00
_cell.angle_gamma   90.00
#
_symmetry.space_group_name_H-M   'P 1'
#
loop_
_entity.id
_entity.type
_entity.pdbx_description
1 polymer ?
#
loop_
_entity_poly.entity_id
_entity_poly.type
_entity_poly.pdbx_seq_one_letter_code
_entity_poly.pdbx_strand_id
1 'polypeptide(L)'
;MGHFSSVFNGLAKSLAMKKRSKCSGREAAEAMAKEAKRNHSILHSSGTVNVDGSNNFASIFSKRGKKGVNQDCCIVWEEFGCQEDMIFCGIFDGHGPWGHYVSRSVRESMPSSLLCNWQETLSQTSLDPDVDLETQKKQQRFNIWEHSYLKTCAAIDRELEQNRKIDSFFSGTTALSIVRQGELIVIANVGDSRAVLATTSDDGNLVSVQLTIDFKPNLPEES
;
A
#
# COMPACT_ATOMS: atom_id res chain seq x y z
N MET A 1 28.41 -8.44 2.01
CA MET A 1 27.98 -9.80 2.38
C MET A 1 26.94 -9.69 3.48
N GLY A 2 25.73 -10.21 3.27
CA GLY A 2 24.71 -10.39 4.32
C GLY A 2 23.64 -9.29 4.42
N HIS A 3 22.70 -9.20 3.48
CA HIS A 3 21.44 -8.44 3.67
C HIS A 3 20.18 -9.11 3.10
N PHE A 4 20.32 -10.29 2.47
CA PHE A 4 19.18 -11.05 1.93
C PHE A 4 18.58 -12.06 2.92
N SER A 5 19.19 -12.32 4.08
CA SER A 5 18.67 -13.32 5.01
C SER A 5 17.36 -12.88 5.67
N SER A 6 17.03 -11.58 5.77
CA SER A 6 15.78 -11.12 6.39
C SER A 6 14.57 -11.37 5.47
N VAL A 7 14.69 -11.04 4.17
CA VAL A 7 13.65 -11.31 3.18
C VAL A 7 13.33 -12.81 3.16
N PHE A 8 14.35 -13.67 3.13
CA PHE A 8 14.16 -15.12 3.15
C PHE A 8 13.66 -15.66 4.50
N ASN A 9 13.98 -15.06 5.65
CA ASN A 9 13.47 -15.51 6.95
C ASN A 9 11.99 -15.16 7.16
N GLY A 10 11.55 -13.97 6.72
CA GLY A 10 10.13 -13.59 6.69
C GLY A 10 9.35 -14.44 5.68
N LEU A 11 9.92 -14.65 4.48
CA LEU A 11 9.38 -15.52 3.46
C LEU A 11 9.34 -16.99 3.91
N ALA A 12 10.30 -17.48 4.71
CA ALA A 12 10.32 -18.87 5.19
C ALA A 12 9.20 -19.17 6.19
N LYS A 13 8.84 -18.21 7.07
CA LYS A 13 7.63 -18.30 7.89
C LYS A 13 6.36 -18.30 7.05
N SER A 14 6.33 -17.55 5.95
CA SER A 14 5.20 -17.44 5.01
C SER A 14 5.06 -18.66 4.07
N LEU A 15 6.17 -19.17 3.52
CA LEU A 15 6.24 -20.26 2.55
C LEU A 15 6.12 -21.65 3.17
N ALA A 16 6.36 -21.80 4.48
CA ALA A 16 6.02 -23.02 5.21
C ALA A 16 4.50 -23.32 5.14
N MET A 17 3.67 -22.32 4.81
CA MET A 17 2.24 -22.45 4.58
C MET A 17 1.89 -22.52 3.08
N LYS A 18 1.98 -23.74 2.53
CA LYS A 18 1.20 -24.28 1.39
C LYS A 18 1.52 -23.86 -0.06
N LYS A 19 1.81 -24.90 -0.86
CA LYS A 19 1.24 -25.08 -2.21
C LYS A 19 -0.28 -25.23 -2.11
N ARG A 20 -1.09 -24.22 -2.47
CA ARG A 20 -2.50 -24.35 -2.93
C ARG A 20 -3.10 -23.00 -3.31
N SER A 21 -4.01 -23.03 -4.30
CA SER A 21 -5.12 -22.11 -4.66
C SER A 21 -5.10 -20.64 -4.19
N LYS A 22 -5.42 -19.71 -5.11
CA LYS A 22 -5.66 -18.26 -4.91
C LYS A 22 -6.52 -17.88 -3.68
N CYS A 23 -7.42 -18.77 -3.23
CA CYS A 23 -8.25 -18.53 -2.04
C CYS A 23 -7.42 -18.49 -0.74
N SER A 24 -6.31 -19.25 -0.63
CA SER A 24 -5.54 -19.31 0.62
C SER A 24 -4.58 -18.14 0.83
N GLY A 25 -4.15 -17.44 -0.22
CA GLY A 25 -3.26 -16.29 -0.09
C GLY A 25 -3.95 -15.08 0.55
N ARG A 26 -5.17 -14.78 0.12
CA ARG A 26 -5.97 -13.69 0.70
C ARG A 26 -6.33 -13.95 2.17
N GLU A 27 -6.74 -15.18 2.50
CA GLU A 27 -7.03 -15.56 3.88
C GLU A 27 -5.80 -15.39 4.78
N ALA A 28 -4.61 -15.74 4.30
CA ALA A 28 -3.36 -15.53 5.03
C ALA A 28 -3.06 -14.04 5.23
N ALA A 29 -3.20 -13.21 4.19
CA ALA A 29 -3.03 -11.76 4.28
C ALA A 29 -4.02 -11.12 5.27
N GLU A 30 -5.27 -11.56 5.26
CA GLU A 30 -6.29 -11.10 6.22
C GLU A 30 -6.00 -11.57 7.65
N ALA A 31 -5.42 -12.77 7.83
CA ALA A 31 -4.98 -13.24 9.14
C ALA A 31 -3.82 -12.39 9.69
N MET A 32 -2.83 -12.06 8.84
CA MET A 32 -1.75 -11.14 9.19
C MET A 32 -2.29 -9.75 9.57
N ALA A 33 -3.28 -9.23 8.84
CA ALA A 33 -3.92 -7.96 9.17
C ALA A 33 -4.63 -8.01 10.53
N LYS A 34 -5.33 -9.11 10.85
CA LYS A 34 -5.99 -9.30 12.16
C LYS A 34 -4.97 -9.36 13.30
N GLU A 35 -3.86 -10.05 13.10
CA GLU A 35 -2.77 -10.10 14.08
C GLU A 35 -2.14 -8.74 14.30
N ALA A 36 -1.83 -8.00 13.23
CA ALA A 36 -1.28 -6.65 13.32
C ALA A 36 -2.25 -5.68 14.02
N LYS A 37 -3.56 -5.80 13.80
CA LYS A 37 -4.59 -5.05 14.57
C LYS A 37 -4.54 -5.38 16.06
N ARG A 38 -4.36 -6.66 16.42
CA ARG A 38 -4.23 -7.11 17.83
C ARG A 38 -2.96 -6.58 18.48
N ASN A 39 -1.87 -6.48 17.71
CA ASN A 39 -0.56 -6.02 18.20
C ASN A 39 -0.41 -4.48 18.15
N HIS A 40 -1.46 -3.74 17.78
CA HIS A 40 -1.43 -2.27 17.62
C HIS A 40 -0.46 -1.75 16.55
N SER A 41 -0.05 -2.58 15.60
CA SER A 41 0.80 -2.20 14.45
C SER A 41 0.01 -1.56 13.29
N ILE A 42 -1.32 -1.51 13.40
CA ILE A 42 -2.21 -0.86 12.41
C ILE A 42 -2.93 0.33 13.04
N LEU A 43 -2.88 1.47 12.36
CA LEU A 43 -3.67 2.66 12.66
C LEU A 43 -4.69 2.92 11.56
N HIS A 44 -5.93 3.22 11.95
CA HIS A 44 -7.02 3.62 11.05
C HIS A 44 -7.55 5.04 11.33
N SER A 45 -6.97 5.70 12.34
CA SER A 45 -7.39 6.99 12.86
C SER A 45 -6.16 7.78 13.32
N SER A 46 -6.38 9.04 13.71
CA SER A 46 -5.31 9.91 14.18
C SER A 46 -4.51 9.26 15.33
N GLY A 47 -3.19 9.30 15.24
CA GLY A 47 -2.29 8.67 16.18
C GLY A 47 -0.86 8.56 15.64
N THR A 48 -0.02 7.86 16.39
CA THR A 48 1.36 7.55 16.04
C THR A 48 1.59 6.06 16.23
N VAL A 49 2.38 5.46 15.36
CA VAL A 49 2.84 4.08 15.50
C VAL A 49 4.36 4.08 15.35
N ASN A 50 5.00 3.36 16.28
CA ASN A 50 6.42 3.14 16.34
C ASN A 50 6.59 1.78 17.02
N VAL A 51 7.00 0.76 16.27
CA VAL A 51 7.19 -0.59 16.82
C VAL A 51 8.57 -0.64 17.49
N ASP A 52 8.61 -1.14 18.72
CA ASP A 52 9.85 -1.21 19.52
C ASP A 52 10.95 -1.97 18.77
N GLY A 53 12.09 -1.31 18.54
CA GLY A 53 13.23 -1.86 17.80
C GLY A 53 13.21 -1.60 16.29
N SER A 54 12.13 -1.03 15.75
CA SER A 54 12.08 -0.56 14.37
C SER A 54 12.66 0.86 14.22
N ASN A 55 13.24 1.16 13.05
CA ASN A 55 13.60 2.53 12.67
C ASN A 55 12.44 3.25 11.95
N ASN A 56 11.22 2.76 12.15
CA ASN A 56 10.03 3.32 11.52
C ASN A 56 9.28 4.20 12.52
N PHE A 57 8.84 5.35 12.04
CA PHE A 57 7.92 6.19 12.78
C PHE A 57 6.89 6.73 11.80
N ALA A 58 5.63 6.48 12.10
CA ALA A 58 4.53 6.99 11.31
C ALA A 58 3.51 7.67 12.20
N SER A 59 2.95 8.76 11.67
CA SER A 59 1.82 9.46 12.27
C SER A 59 0.73 9.63 11.24
N ILE A 60 -0.50 9.45 11.70
CA ILE A 60 -1.70 9.74 10.94
C ILE A 60 -2.43 10.85 11.67
N PHE A 61 -2.99 11.79 10.93
CA PHE A 61 -3.96 12.72 11.47
C PHE A 61 -5.06 12.99 10.43
N SER A 62 -6.30 12.84 10.84
CA SER A 62 -7.47 13.24 10.06
C SER A 62 -8.38 14.10 10.92
N LYS A 63 -8.90 15.19 10.34
CA LYS A 63 -9.82 16.10 10.99
C LYS A 63 -11.01 16.34 10.07
N ARG A 64 -12.20 16.11 10.61
CA ARG A 64 -13.45 16.40 9.91
C ARG A 64 -13.54 17.90 9.58
N GLY A 65 -13.77 18.20 8.31
CA GLY A 65 -14.06 19.56 7.84
C GLY A 65 -15.50 20.01 8.08
N LYS A 66 -15.96 21.01 7.32
CA LYS A 66 -17.32 21.57 7.44
C LYS A 66 -18.36 20.91 6.52
N LYS A 67 -17.95 20.02 5.60
CA LYS A 67 -18.76 19.48 4.49
C LYS A 67 -19.62 18.24 4.85
N GLY A 68 -20.14 18.16 6.07
CA GLY A 68 -20.92 16.99 6.49
C GLY A 68 -20.05 15.83 7.00
N VAL A 69 -20.41 14.58 6.73
CA VAL A 69 -19.66 13.39 7.18
C VAL A 69 -18.25 13.42 6.61
N ASN A 70 -17.24 13.07 7.40
CA ASN A 70 -15.88 12.95 6.89
C ASN A 70 -15.81 11.74 5.95
N GLN A 71 -15.48 11.96 4.69
CA GLN A 71 -15.41 10.91 3.67
C GLN A 71 -13.99 10.38 3.48
N ASP A 72 -12.99 11.12 3.96
CA ASP A 72 -11.60 10.74 4.01
C ASP A 72 -11.38 9.58 4.98
N CYS A 73 -10.49 8.66 4.60
CA CYS A 73 -9.92 7.72 5.54
C CYS A 73 -8.47 7.40 5.20
N CYS A 74 -7.79 6.80 6.16
CA CYS A 74 -6.36 6.56 6.09
C CYS A 74 -6.00 5.28 6.86
N ILE A 75 -4.86 4.70 6.53
CA ILE A 75 -4.30 3.55 7.22
C ILE A 75 -2.78 3.64 7.25
N VAL A 76 -2.20 3.21 8.36
CA VAL A 76 -0.79 2.81 8.44
C VAL A 76 -0.76 1.38 8.96
N TRP A 77 0.10 0.56 8.39
CA TRP A 77 0.39 -0.80 8.83
C TRP A 77 1.90 -0.96 8.91
N GLU A 78 2.45 -0.90 10.12
CA GLU A 78 3.85 -1.22 10.45
C GLU A 78 4.08 -2.74 10.43
N GLU A 79 5.30 -3.13 10.09
CA GLU A 79 5.67 -4.53 9.84
C GLU A 79 4.76 -5.19 8.79
N PHE A 80 4.50 -4.46 7.70
CA PHE A 80 3.52 -4.85 6.68
C PHE A 80 3.82 -6.25 6.13
N GLY A 81 2.87 -7.17 6.27
CA GLY A 81 3.06 -8.57 5.87
C GLY A 81 4.04 -9.36 6.74
N CYS A 82 4.12 -9.01 8.03
CA CYS A 82 5.06 -9.59 9.00
C CYS A 82 6.52 -9.42 8.56
N GLN A 83 6.83 -8.32 7.87
CA GLN A 83 8.19 -7.93 7.48
C GLN A 83 8.61 -6.71 8.31
N GLU A 84 9.56 -6.88 9.21
CA GLU A 84 10.01 -5.85 10.17
C GLU A 84 10.52 -4.56 9.49
N ASP A 85 11.01 -4.66 8.25
CA ASP A 85 11.54 -3.54 7.47
C ASP A 85 10.49 -2.88 6.55
N MET A 86 9.22 -3.28 6.65
CA MET A 86 8.16 -2.79 5.77
C MET A 86 7.08 -2.01 6.51
N ILE A 87 6.62 -0.92 5.89
CA ILE A 87 5.45 -0.15 6.30
C ILE A 87 4.56 0.10 5.08
N PHE A 88 3.25 -0.05 5.27
CA PHE A 88 2.23 0.38 4.31
C PHE A 88 1.49 1.59 4.84
N CYS A 89 1.35 2.62 4.01
CA CYS A 89 0.53 3.80 4.28
C CYS A 89 -0.50 3.96 3.16
N GLY A 90 -1.73 4.33 3.49
CA GLY A 90 -2.79 4.59 2.51
C GLY A 90 -3.63 5.80 2.90
N ILE A 91 -3.94 6.66 1.93
CA ILE A 91 -4.82 7.83 2.03
C ILE A 91 -5.90 7.70 0.95
N PHE A 92 -7.16 7.88 1.36
CA PHE A 92 -8.32 7.68 0.51
C PHE A 92 -9.31 8.83 0.71
N ASP A 93 -9.43 9.69 -0.31
CA ASP A 93 -10.39 10.80 -0.32
C ASP A 93 -11.70 10.33 -0.99
N GLY A 94 -12.71 10.03 -0.16
CA GLY A 94 -14.01 9.57 -0.61
C GLY A 94 -14.90 10.72 -1.10
N HIS A 95 -15.68 10.48 -2.14
CA HIS A 95 -16.61 11.46 -2.70
C HIS A 95 -17.92 10.82 -3.17
N GLY A 96 -18.92 11.66 -3.42
CA GLY A 96 -20.27 11.22 -3.76
C GLY A 96 -21.10 10.81 -2.53
N PRO A 97 -22.37 10.43 -2.72
CA PRO A 97 -23.29 10.17 -1.59
C PRO A 97 -22.80 9.07 -0.64
N TRP A 98 -22.08 8.06 -1.17
CA TRP A 98 -21.54 6.92 -0.42
C TRP A 98 -20.01 6.94 -0.30
N GLY A 99 -19.35 8.07 -0.58
CA GLY A 99 -17.88 8.18 -0.60
C GLY A 99 -17.19 7.65 0.66
N HIS A 100 -17.75 7.93 1.83
CA HIS A 100 -17.27 7.43 3.13
C HIS A 100 -17.37 5.91 3.32
N TYR A 101 -18.24 5.23 2.58
CA TYR A 101 -18.31 3.76 2.54
C TYR A 101 -17.34 3.20 1.51
N VAL A 102 -17.23 3.85 0.34
CA VAL A 102 -16.28 3.44 -0.70
C VAL A 102 -14.84 3.56 -0.20
N SER A 103 -14.44 4.73 0.31
CA SER A 103 -13.09 4.96 0.84
C SER A 103 -12.74 3.97 1.96
N ARG A 104 -13.67 3.71 2.88
CA ARG A 104 -13.50 2.70 3.94
C ARG A 104 -13.35 1.29 3.38
N SER A 105 -14.14 0.92 2.36
CA SER A 105 -14.04 -0.39 1.73
C SER A 105 -12.67 -0.58 1.08
N VAL A 106 -12.17 0.44 0.37
CA VAL A 106 -10.82 0.41 -0.21
C VAL A 106 -9.75 0.32 0.89
N ARG A 107 -9.87 1.11 1.97
CA ARG A 107 -8.94 1.06 3.11
C ARG A 107 -8.82 -0.33 3.73
N GLU A 108 -9.93 -1.07 3.88
CA GLU A 108 -9.90 -2.41 4.46
C GLU A 108 -9.40 -3.49 3.47
N SER A 109 -9.75 -3.38 2.18
CA SER A 109 -9.38 -4.40 1.19
C SER A 109 -7.96 -4.23 0.62
N MET A 110 -7.48 -2.98 0.46
CA MET A 110 -6.23 -2.69 -0.26
C MET A 110 -4.98 -3.36 0.33
N PRO A 111 -4.67 -3.24 1.63
CA PRO A 111 -3.43 -3.79 2.16
C PRO A 111 -3.36 -5.33 2.01
N SER A 112 -4.44 -6.04 2.36
CA SER A 112 -4.48 -7.50 2.26
C SER A 112 -4.45 -8.00 0.81
N SER A 113 -5.18 -7.32 -0.08
CA SER A 113 -5.17 -7.63 -1.51
C SER A 113 -3.79 -7.38 -2.14
N LEU A 114 -3.15 -6.26 -1.79
CA LEU A 114 -1.80 -5.92 -2.22
C LEU A 114 -0.78 -6.96 -1.75
N LEU A 115 -0.81 -7.31 -0.46
CA LEU A 115 0.10 -8.29 0.11
C LEU A 115 -0.04 -9.66 -0.58
N CYS A 116 -1.27 -10.10 -0.81
CA CYS A 116 -1.56 -11.34 -1.54
C CYS A 116 -1.01 -11.29 -2.98
N ASN A 117 -1.32 -10.24 -3.74
CA ASN A 117 -0.86 -10.11 -5.13
C ASN A 117 0.65 -9.96 -5.24
N TRP A 118 1.29 -9.32 -4.26
CA TRP A 118 2.74 -9.19 -4.16
C TRP A 118 3.42 -10.53 -3.89
N GLN A 119 2.94 -11.30 -2.91
CA GLN A 119 3.45 -12.65 -2.65
C GLN A 119 3.27 -13.58 -3.85
N GLU A 120 2.11 -13.54 -4.52
CA GLU A 120 1.87 -14.32 -5.74
C GLU A 120 2.83 -13.91 -6.87
N THR A 121 2.99 -12.62 -7.14
CA THR A 121 3.86 -12.11 -8.22
C THR A 121 5.34 -12.40 -7.94
N LEU A 122 5.77 -12.28 -6.68
CA LEU A 122 7.09 -12.71 -6.24
C LEU A 122 7.33 -14.20 -6.51
N SER A 123 6.36 -15.06 -6.20
CA SER A 123 6.50 -16.51 -6.39
C SER A 123 6.56 -16.93 -7.88
N GLN A 124 5.95 -16.13 -8.76
CA GLN A 124 5.94 -16.36 -10.21
C GLN A 124 7.19 -15.82 -10.90
N THR A 125 7.86 -14.85 -10.29
CA THR A 125 9.08 -14.25 -10.85
C THR A 125 10.27 -15.13 -10.49
N SER A 126 10.77 -15.90 -11.46
CA SER A 126 12.02 -16.65 -11.30
C SER A 126 13.17 -15.67 -11.03
N LEU A 127 13.72 -15.69 -9.81
CA LEU A 127 14.97 -15.02 -9.50
C LEU A 127 16.08 -15.85 -10.12
N ASP A 128 16.45 -15.53 -11.35
CA ASP A 128 17.64 -16.12 -11.97
C ASP A 128 18.87 -15.60 -11.18
N PRO A 129 19.60 -16.47 -10.44
CA PRO A 129 20.64 -16.03 -9.50
C PRO A 129 21.85 -15.38 -10.17
N ASP A 130 21.96 -15.52 -11.50
CA ASP A 130 23.16 -15.19 -12.28
C ASP A 130 23.07 -13.81 -13.00
N VAL A 131 22.05 -13.01 -12.69
CA VAL A 131 21.83 -11.70 -13.33
C VAL A 131 22.55 -10.60 -12.56
N ASP A 132 23.81 -10.37 -12.90
CA ASP A 132 24.72 -9.42 -12.24
C ASP A 132 24.60 -7.96 -12.74
N LEU A 133 23.39 -7.45 -12.92
CA LEU A 133 23.18 -6.03 -13.21
C LEU A 133 22.15 -5.42 -12.25
N GLU A 134 22.61 -4.55 -11.36
CA GLU A 134 21.78 -3.83 -10.37
C GLU A 134 20.58 -3.12 -11.02
N THR A 135 20.74 -2.64 -12.27
CA THR A 135 19.64 -2.06 -13.06
C THR A 135 18.54 -3.07 -13.38
N GLN A 136 18.88 -4.32 -13.74
CA GLN A 136 17.90 -5.37 -14.02
C GLN A 136 17.17 -5.79 -12.75
N LYS A 137 17.88 -5.87 -11.60
CA LYS A 137 17.24 -6.14 -10.30
C LYS A 137 16.26 -5.03 -9.90
N LYS A 138 16.63 -3.76 -10.10
CA LYS A 138 15.72 -2.61 -9.87
C LYS A 138 14.49 -2.69 -10.77
N GLN A 139 14.67 -2.97 -12.06
CA GLN A 139 13.56 -3.11 -13.00
C GLN A 139 12.63 -4.27 -12.62
N GLN A 140 13.18 -5.42 -12.25
CA GLN A 140 12.40 -6.57 -11.79
C GLN A 140 11.59 -6.23 -10.54
N ARG A 141 12.19 -5.58 -9.55
CA ARG A 141 11.49 -5.11 -8.34
C ARG A 141 10.36 -4.14 -8.67
N PHE A 142 10.61 -3.18 -9.56
CA PHE A 142 9.59 -2.27 -10.06
C PHE A 142 8.42 -3.03 -10.69
N ASN A 143 8.72 -3.94 -11.63
CA ASN A 143 7.69 -4.72 -12.33
C ASN A 143 6.85 -5.56 -11.35
N ILE A 144 7.47 -6.18 -10.33
CA ILE A 144 6.76 -6.97 -9.32
C ILE A 144 5.73 -6.08 -8.61
N TRP A 145 6.14 -4.91 -8.14
CA TRP A 145 5.24 -3.98 -7.44
C TRP A 145 4.18 -3.42 -8.36
N GLU A 146 4.53 -3.00 -9.56
CA GLU A 146 3.61 -2.50 -10.59
C GLU A 146 2.49 -3.51 -10.88
N HIS A 147 2.86 -4.77 -11.20
CA HIS A 147 1.88 -5.82 -11.47
C HIS A 147 1.01 -6.13 -10.24
N SER A 148 1.59 -6.06 -9.04
CA SER A 148 0.86 -6.29 -7.78
C SER A 148 -0.16 -5.21 -7.50
N TYR A 149 0.18 -3.95 -7.76
CA TYR A 149 -0.74 -2.82 -7.65
C TYR A 149 -1.84 -2.87 -8.69
N LEU A 150 -1.51 -3.11 -9.96
CA LEU A 150 -2.50 -3.22 -11.05
C LEU A 150 -3.53 -4.32 -10.75
N LYS A 151 -3.07 -5.52 -10.35
CA LYS A 151 -3.98 -6.61 -9.94
C LYS A 151 -4.84 -6.24 -8.73
N THR A 152 -4.27 -5.55 -7.76
CA THR A 152 -4.96 -5.12 -6.54
C THR A 152 -6.05 -4.11 -6.85
N CYS A 153 -5.73 -3.05 -7.58
CA CYS A 153 -6.69 -2.01 -7.96
C CYS A 153 -7.84 -2.60 -8.78
N ALA A 154 -7.55 -3.41 -9.79
CA ALA A 154 -8.57 -4.07 -10.60
C ALA A 154 -9.48 -5.01 -9.79
N ALA A 155 -8.90 -5.76 -8.83
CA ALA A 155 -9.69 -6.63 -7.96
C ALA A 155 -10.63 -5.85 -7.05
N ILE A 156 -10.15 -4.76 -6.45
CA ILE A 156 -10.94 -3.91 -5.54
C ILE A 156 -12.02 -3.15 -6.28
N ASP A 157 -11.72 -2.61 -7.46
CA ASP A 157 -12.70 -1.94 -8.30
C ASP A 157 -13.86 -2.88 -8.66
N ARG A 158 -13.54 -4.12 -9.06
CA ARG A 158 -14.55 -5.16 -9.30
C ARG A 158 -15.33 -5.56 -8.04
N GLU A 159 -14.69 -5.57 -6.86
CA GLU A 159 -15.39 -5.82 -5.59
C GLU A 159 -16.39 -4.71 -5.26
N LEU A 160 -16.04 -3.45 -5.54
CA LEU A 160 -16.93 -2.30 -5.37
C LEU A 160 -18.10 -2.33 -6.34
N GLU A 161 -17.86 -2.70 -7.60
CA GLU A 161 -18.91 -2.86 -8.62
C GLU A 161 -19.92 -3.95 -8.22
N GLN A 162 -19.44 -5.06 -7.65
CA GLN A 162 -20.27 -6.19 -7.24
C GLN A 162 -21.01 -5.96 -5.91
N ASN A 163 -20.61 -4.97 -5.12
CA ASN A 163 -21.18 -4.70 -3.81
C ASN A 163 -22.49 -3.90 -3.89
N ARG A 164 -23.62 -4.61 -3.97
CA ARG A 164 -24.97 -4.02 -4.02
C ARG A 164 -25.38 -3.18 -2.81
N LYS A 165 -24.58 -3.14 -1.73
CA LYS A 165 -24.87 -2.34 -0.52
C LYS A 165 -24.29 -0.94 -0.58
N ILE A 166 -23.37 -0.67 -1.51
CA ILE A 166 -22.69 0.61 -1.67
C ILE A 166 -22.91 1.05 -3.11
N ASP A 167 -23.43 2.27 -3.31
CA ASP A 167 -23.52 2.85 -4.65
C ASP A 167 -22.15 3.40 -5.06
N SER A 168 -21.39 2.58 -5.78
CA SER A 168 -20.09 2.90 -6.39
C SER A 168 -20.23 3.52 -7.79
N PHE A 169 -21.45 3.67 -8.34
CA PHE A 169 -21.64 4.30 -9.64
C PHE A 169 -21.58 5.83 -9.54
N PHE A 170 -22.18 6.40 -8.49
CA PHE A 170 -22.15 7.85 -8.21
C PHE A 170 -21.26 8.23 -7.03
N SER A 171 -20.51 7.28 -6.49
CA SER A 171 -19.57 7.52 -5.39
C SER A 171 -18.24 6.84 -5.67
N GLY A 172 -17.16 7.42 -5.15
CA GLY A 172 -15.82 6.95 -5.42
C GLY A 172 -14.86 7.31 -4.29
N THR A 173 -13.61 6.98 -4.50
CA THR A 173 -12.51 7.43 -3.66
C THR A 173 -11.24 7.58 -4.50
N THR A 174 -10.39 8.53 -4.14
CA THR A 174 -8.97 8.46 -4.55
C THR A 174 -8.28 7.34 -3.78
N ALA A 175 -7.10 6.93 -4.24
CA ALA A 175 -6.24 6.00 -3.52
C ALA A 175 -4.77 6.36 -3.75
N LEU A 176 -4.15 6.94 -2.72
CA LEU A 176 -2.70 7.11 -2.64
C LEU A 176 -2.15 6.11 -1.63
N SER A 177 -1.20 5.28 -2.05
CA SER A 177 -0.55 4.32 -1.16
C SER A 177 0.96 4.38 -1.28
N ILE A 178 1.63 4.06 -0.18
CA ILE A 178 3.07 4.00 -0.07
C ILE A 178 3.43 2.68 0.61
N VAL A 179 4.36 1.94 0.01
CA VAL A 179 5.09 0.86 0.68
C VAL A 179 6.54 1.31 0.80
N ARG A 180 7.04 1.44 2.03
CA ARG A 180 8.48 1.56 2.27
C ARG A 180 9.01 0.21 2.72
N GLN A 181 10.07 -0.27 2.07
CA GLN A 181 10.83 -1.47 2.42
C GLN A 181 12.30 -1.11 2.54
N GLY A 182 12.80 -0.94 3.77
CA GLY A 182 14.11 -0.35 4.03
C GLY A 182 14.26 1.03 3.38
N GLU A 183 15.18 1.15 2.41
CA GLU A 183 15.43 2.38 1.64
C GLU A 183 14.58 2.51 0.36
N LEU A 184 13.85 1.45 -0.03
CA LEU A 184 12.97 1.49 -1.19
C LEU A 184 11.62 2.09 -0.78
N ILE A 185 11.15 3.07 -1.54
CA ILE A 185 9.79 3.61 -1.42
C ILE A 185 9.05 3.36 -2.73
N VAL A 186 7.93 2.66 -2.65
CA VAL A 186 7.02 2.38 -3.76
C VAL A 186 5.76 3.18 -3.53
N ILE A 187 5.31 3.92 -4.55
CA ILE A 187 4.15 4.81 -4.45
C ILE A 187 3.22 4.51 -5.60
N ALA A 188 1.93 4.32 -5.30
CA ALA A 188 0.88 4.16 -6.28
C ALA A 188 -0.22 5.19 -6.00
N ASN A 189 -0.59 5.97 -7.02
CA ASN A 189 -1.62 7.00 -6.93
C ASN A 189 -2.73 6.74 -7.96
N VAL A 190 -3.97 6.90 -7.53
CA VAL A 190 -5.15 6.96 -8.38
C VAL A 190 -6.02 8.13 -7.90
N GLY A 191 -6.15 9.16 -8.74
CA GLY A 191 -6.87 10.38 -8.41
C GLY A 191 -5.94 11.54 -8.04
N ASP A 192 -6.44 12.48 -7.24
CA ASP A 192 -5.79 13.75 -6.95
C ASP A 192 -5.32 13.92 -5.49
N SER A 193 -5.20 12.81 -4.76
CA SER A 193 -4.36 12.77 -3.56
C SER A 193 -2.88 12.93 -3.95
N ARG A 194 -2.04 13.43 -3.02
CA ARG A 194 -0.64 13.75 -3.32
C ARG A 194 0.34 13.30 -2.24
N ALA A 195 1.45 12.67 -2.68
CA ALA A 195 2.63 12.44 -1.85
C ALA A 195 3.70 13.50 -2.12
N VAL A 196 4.27 14.05 -1.04
CA VAL A 196 5.37 15.02 -1.08
C VAL A 196 6.43 14.58 -0.09
N LEU A 197 7.68 14.50 -0.55
CA LEU A 197 8.85 14.22 0.28
C LEU A 197 9.51 15.52 0.71
N ALA A 198 9.70 15.70 2.01
CA ALA A 198 10.62 16.70 2.52
C ALA A 198 12.03 16.09 2.56
N THR A 199 12.98 16.72 1.89
CA THR A 199 14.38 16.29 1.84
C THR A 199 15.32 17.49 1.94
N THR A 200 16.62 17.26 2.03
CA THR A 200 17.64 18.32 2.09
C THR A 200 18.29 18.47 0.72
N SER A 201 18.44 19.70 0.24
CA SER A 201 19.22 19.99 -0.98
C SER A 201 20.72 19.88 -0.72
N ASP A 202 21.52 19.92 -1.79
CA ASP A 202 23.00 19.90 -1.69
C ASP A 202 23.55 21.06 -0.83
N ASP A 203 22.83 22.18 -0.79
CA ASP A 203 23.16 23.37 0.02
C ASP A 203 22.73 23.24 1.49
N GLY A 204 22.16 22.10 1.91
CA GLY A 204 21.68 21.90 3.29
C GLY A 204 20.28 22.47 3.56
N ASN A 205 19.57 22.98 2.56
CA ASN A 205 18.24 23.58 2.72
C ASN A 205 17.13 22.52 2.68
N LEU A 206 16.10 22.68 3.52
CA LEU A 206 14.90 21.83 3.44
C LEU A 206 14.10 22.17 2.17
N VAL A 207 13.87 21.16 1.33
CA VAL A 207 13.12 21.27 0.07
C VAL A 207 12.02 20.22 0.01
N SER A 208 10.95 20.53 -0.71
CA SER A 208 9.84 19.62 -0.98
C SER A 208 9.94 19.05 -2.40
N VAL A 209 9.85 17.73 -2.54
CA VAL A 209 9.80 17.02 -3.81
C VAL A 209 8.43 16.35 -3.95
N GLN A 210 7.66 16.76 -4.95
CA GLN A 210 6.39 16.10 -5.26
C GLN A 210 6.67 14.73 -5.88
N LEU A 211 6.10 13.67 -5.31
CA LEU A 211 6.37 12.28 -5.72
C LEU A 211 5.28 11.68 -6.61
N THR A 212 4.10 12.32 -6.68
CA THR A 212 2.97 11.87 -7.49
C THR A 212 2.42 13.02 -8.33
N ILE A 213 1.88 12.70 -9.50
CA ILE A 213 1.14 13.64 -10.34
C ILE A 213 -0.35 13.42 -10.06
N ASP A 214 -1.10 14.50 -9.84
CA ASP A 214 -2.54 14.43 -9.64
C ASP A 214 -3.23 14.07 -10.96
N PHE A 215 -4.18 13.14 -10.93
CA PHE A 215 -4.98 12.82 -12.11
C PHE A 215 -6.07 13.88 -12.24
N LYS A 216 -5.82 14.86 -13.13
CA LYS A 216 -6.75 15.94 -13.44
C LYS A 216 -7.24 15.78 -14.88
N PRO A 217 -8.55 15.85 -15.16
CA PRO A 217 -9.11 15.63 -16.50
C PRO A 217 -8.61 16.58 -17.59
N ASN A 218 -7.98 17.68 -17.21
CA ASN A 218 -7.43 18.68 -18.13
C ASN A 218 -5.95 18.44 -18.48
N LEU A 219 -5.33 17.35 -18.00
CA LEU A 219 -3.97 16.97 -18.38
C LEU A 219 -3.99 16.22 -19.72
N PRO A 220 -3.09 16.54 -20.68
CA PRO A 220 -3.05 15.88 -21.98
C PRO A 220 -2.89 14.36 -21.93
N GLU A 221 -2.17 13.86 -20.92
CA GLU A 221 -1.91 12.43 -20.73
C GLU A 221 -3.14 11.67 -20.17
N GLU A 222 -4.14 12.38 -19.66
CA GLU A 222 -5.35 11.84 -19.00
C GLU A 222 -6.64 12.00 -19.83
N SER A 223 -6.53 12.60 -21.03
CA SER A 223 -7.67 12.93 -21.91
C SER A 223 -7.89 11.94 -23.04
#